data_AF-A0A2M7CFF2-F1
#
_entry.id   AF-A0A2M7CFF2-F1
#
_cell.length_a   1.000
_cell.length_b   1.000
_cell.length_c   1.000
_cell.angle_alpha   90.00
_cell.angle_beta   90.00
_cell.angle_gamma   90.00
#
_symmetry.space_group_name_H-M   'P 1'
#
loop_
_entity.id
_entity.type
_entity.pdbx_description
1 polymer ?
#
loop_
_entity_poly.entity_id
_entity_poly.type
_entity_poly.pdbx_seq_one_letter_code
_entity_poly.pdbx_strand_id
1 'polypeptide(L)' 'MPVKVVLANYIVRIYRFEKDTPHNLVGIVEEVGVKGKKAFTNYDELWDILISSKSISQKQKQKRK' A
#
# COMPACT_ATOMS: atom_id res chain seq x y z
N MET A 1 -23.41 -12.01 12.02
CA MET A 1 -22.58 -10.97 12.67
C MET A 1 -21.94 -10.12 11.58
N PRO A 2 -22.02 -8.78 11.60
CA PRO A 2 -21.43 -7.98 10.55
C PRO A 2 -19.90 -8.06 10.67
N VAL A 3 -19.26 -8.56 9.62
CA VAL A 3 -17.80 -8.55 9.49
C VAL A 3 -17.38 -7.08 9.41
N LYS A 4 -16.71 -6.58 10.45
CA LYS A 4 -16.16 -5.21 10.45
C LYS A 4 -15.01 -5.18 9.45
N VAL A 5 -15.30 -4.81 8.20
CA VAL A 5 -14.30 -4.59 7.17
C VAL A 5 -13.57 -3.30 7.54
N VAL A 6 -12.40 -3.43 8.16
CA VAL A 6 -11.51 -2.29 8.35
C VAL A 6 -10.84 -2.05 6.99
N LEU A 7 -11.40 -1.11 6.23
CA LEU A 7 -10.73 -0.61 5.01
C LEU A 7 -9.51 0.19 5.46
N ALA A 8 -8.32 -0.31 5.11
CA ALA A 8 -7.10 0.47 5.24
C ALA A 8 -7.10 1.57 4.16
N ASN A 9 -6.80 2.80 4.58
CA ASN A 9 -6.68 3.94 3.67
C ASN A 9 -5.21 4.12 3.30
N TYR A 10 -4.94 4.39 2.02
CA TYR A 10 -3.59 4.60 1.50
C TYR A 10 -3.49 5.96 0.81
N ILE A 11 -2.36 6.62 1.00
CA ILE A 11 -1.96 7.79 0.22
C ILE A 11 -0.89 7.32 -0.76
N VAL A 12 -1.19 7.43 -2.06
CA VAL A 12 -0.25 7.10 -3.14
C VAL A 12 0.23 8.41 -3.75
N ARG A 13 1.55 8.63 -3.79
CA ARG A 13 2.17 9.77 -4.45
C ARG A 13 2.96 9.27 -5.64
N ILE A 14 2.58 9.70 -6.84
CA ILE A 14 3.29 9.38 -8.09
C ILE A 14 4.18 10.57 -8.44
N TYR A 15 5.46 10.31 -8.64
CA TYR A 15 6.47 11.31 -9.00
C TYR A 15 6.84 11.25 -10.48
N ARG A 16 6.91 10.04 -11.03
CA ARG A 16 7.25 9.84 -12.44
C ARG A 16 6.24 8.88 -13.06
N PHE A 17 5.71 9.28 -14.21
CA PHE A 17 4.88 8.46 -15.06
C PHE A 17 5.26 8.75 -16.51
N GLU A 18 5.86 7.77 -17.19
CA GLU A 18 6.20 7.89 -18.60
C GLU A 18 5.01 7.47 -19.46
N LYS A 19 4.54 8.37 -20.32
CA LYS A 19 3.38 8.14 -21.18
C LYS A 19 3.60 6.98 -22.16
N ASP A 20 4.83 6.84 -22.65
CA ASP A 20 5.20 5.85 -23.66
C ASP A 20 5.64 4.51 -23.02
N THR A 21 5.97 4.54 -21.72
CA THR A 21 6.39 3.36 -20.95
C THR A 21 5.60 3.29 -19.65
N PRO A 22 4.34 2.83 -19.66
CA PRO A 22 3.48 2.86 -18.48
C PRO A 22 4.07 2.11 -17.27
N HIS A 23 4.84 1.05 -17.53
CA HIS A 23 5.53 0.27 -16.49
C HIS A 23 6.54 1.09 -15.69
N ASN A 24 6.98 2.24 -16.20
CA ASN A 24 7.93 3.14 -15.55
C ASN A 24 7.16 4.15 -14.68
N LEU A 25 6.66 3.66 -13.54
CA LEU A 25 5.84 4.41 -12.59
C LEU A 25 6.56 4.47 -11.24
N VAL A 26 7.13 5.63 -10.91
CA VAL A 26 7.86 5.82 -9.65
C VAL A 26 7.03 6.62 -8.67
N GLY A 27 6.92 6.12 -7.44
CA GLY A 27 6.17 6.78 -6.39
C GLY A 27 6.39 6.19 -5.01
N ILE A 28 5.59 6.65 -4.06
CA ILE A 28 5.54 6.12 -2.69
C ILE A 28 4.10 5.84 -2.26
N VAL A 29 3.94 4.83 -1.41
CA VAL A 29 2.70 4.48 -0.70
C VAL A 29 2.90 4.69 0.79
N GLU A 30 1.92 5.36 1.40
CA GLU A 30 1.81 5.54 2.84
C GLU A 30 0.45 4.99 3.30
N GLU A 31 0.44 4.13 4.33
CA GLU A 31 -0.79 3.68 4.96
C GLU A 31 -1.21 4.67 6.05
N VAL A 32 -2.44 5.15 5.98
CA VAL A 32 -2.94 6.18 6.91
C VAL A 32 -2.98 5.60 8.33
N GLY A 33 -2.29 6.28 9.26
CA GLY A 33 -2.20 5.86 10.66
C GLY A 33 -1.09 4.86 10.97
N VAL A 34 -0.33 4.43 9.96
CA VAL A 34 0.88 3.60 10.14
C VAL A 34 2.11 4.44 9.83
N LYS A 35 3.12 4.39 10.70
CA LYS A 35 4.38 5.07 10.46
C LYS A 35 5.20 4.28 9.44
N GLY A 36 5.41 4.85 8.25
CA GLY A 36 6.29 4.27 7.23
C GLY A 36 5.83 4.62 5.82
N LYS A 37 6.78 4.59 4.89
CA LYS A 37 6.55 4.82 3.46
C LYS A 37 7.25 3.72 2.68
N LYS A 38 6.60 3.19 1.66
CA LYS A 38 7.19 2.21 0.73
C LYS A 38 7.28 2.85 -0.65
N ALA A 39 8.47 2.84 -1.24
CA ALA A 39 8.64 3.26 -2.62
C ALA A 39 8.23 2.13 -3.58
N PHE A 40 7.79 2.51 -4.76
CA PHE A 40 7.56 1.62 -5.90
C PHE A 40 8.13 2.26 -7.16
N THR A 41 8.56 1.43 -8.09
CA THR A 41 9.14 1.84 -9.39
C THR A 41 8.36 1.33 -10.59
N ASN A 42 7.38 0.46 -10.35
CA ASN A 42 6.49 -0.12 -11.35
C ASN A 42 5.12 -0.47 -10.73
N TYR A 43 4.17 -0.88 -11.57
CA TYR A 43 2.81 -1.25 -11.14
C TYR A 43 2.77 -2.52 -10.30
N ASP A 44 3.61 -3.50 -10.58
CA ASP A 44 3.61 -4.78 -9.88
C ASP A 44 4.03 -4.59 -8.41
N GLU A 45 5.08 -3.79 -8.18
CA GLU A 45 5.51 -3.40 -6.84
C GLU A 45 4.41 -2.64 -6.08
N LEU A 46 3.73 -1.71 -6.74
CA LEU A 46 2.60 -0.99 -6.14
C LEU A 46 1.49 -1.95 -5.73
N TRP A 47 1.15 -2.90 -6.60
CA TRP A 47 0.12 -3.90 -6.36
C TRP A 47 0.47 -4.83 -5.21
N ASP A 48 1.71 -5.33 -5.18
CA ASP A 48 2.23 -6.17 -4.10
C ASP A 48 2.21 -5.45 -2.75
N ILE A 49 2.55 -4.16 -2.72
CA ILE A 49 2.48 -3.35 -1.51
C ILE A 49 1.04 -3.28 -0.97
N LEU A 50 0.06 -3.05 -1.85
CA LEU A 50 -1.35 -2.89 -1.49
C LEU A 50 -2.05 -4.21 -1.12
N ILE A 51 -1.62 -5.34 -1.69
CA ILE A 51 -2.12 -6.66 -1.31
C ILE A 51 -1.45 -7.15 -0.03
N SER A 52 -0.12 -6.98 0.09
CA SER A 52 0.62 -7.41 1.27
C SER A 52 0.14 -6.68 2.52
N SER A 53 -0.22 -5.39 2.41
CA SER A 53 -0.74 -4.62 3.54
C SER A 53 -2.07 -5.18 4.10
N LYS A 54 -2.95 -5.76 3.27
CA LYS A 54 -4.14 -6.49 3.75
C LYS A 54 -3.79 -7.64 4.70
N SER A 55 -2.65 -8.31 4.47
CA SER A 55 -2.19 -9.42 5.33
C SER A 55 -1.52 -8.93 6.63
N ILE A 56 -0.94 -7.72 6.62
CA ILE A 56 -0.23 -7.14 7.77
C ILE A 56 -1.22 -6.57 8.80
N SER A 57 -2.36 -6.02 8.38
CA SER A 57 -3.41 -5.56 9.30
C SER A 57 -3.97 -6.69 10.18
N GLN A 58 -3.88 -7.96 9.74
CA GLN A 58 -4.21 -9.12 10.58
C GLN A 58 -3.13 -9.41 11.65
N LYS A 59 -1.84 -9.26 11.31
CA LYS A 59 -0.73 -9.56 12.24
C LYS A 59 -0.51 -8.49 13.32
N GLN A 60 -0.75 -7.21 13.04
CA GLN A 60 -0.57 -6.15 14.06
C GLN A 60 -1.62 -6.18 15.18
N LYS A 61 -2.82 -6.74 14.95
CA LYS A 61 -3.82 -6.96 16.02
C LYS A 61 -3.43 -8.07 17.00
N GLN A 62 -2.56 -9.00 16.60
CA GLN A 62 -2.16 -10.14 17.45
C GLN A 62 -1.06 -9.78 18.46
N LYS A 63 -0.26 -8.74 18.22
CA LYS A 63 0.84 -8.30 19.12
C LYS A 63 0.42 -7.33 20.23
N ARG A 64 -0.88 -7.01 20.35
CA ARG A 64 -1.47 -6.15 21.40
C ARG A 64 -2.39 -6.93 22.36
N LYS A 65 -2.18 -8.23 22.54
CA LYS A 65 -2.79 -9.02 23.62
C LYS A 65 -1.73 -9.39 24.63
#